data_AF-A0A1A8BID5-F1
#
_entry.id   AF-A0A1A8BID5-F1
#
_cell.length_a   1.000
_cell.length_b   1.000
_cell.length_c   1.000
_cell.angle_alpha   90.00
_cell.angle_beta   90.00
_cell.angle_gamma   90.00
#
_symmetry.space_group_name_H-M   'P 1'
#
loop_
_entity.id
_entity.type
_entity.pdbx_description
1 polymer ?
#
loop_
_entity_poly.entity_id
_entity_poly.type
_entity_poly.pdbx_seq_one_letter_code
_entity_poly.pdbx_strand_id
1 'polypeptide(L)'
;LSCTVGALPTGLKISGDRPANNQVPGGHILRFHCPDKYHLRGAKEIECLQTGKWKEPFPTCSNQSGCGRPPSLTDGDTVGFPEPPYEEGY
;
A
#
# COMPACT_ATOMS: atom_id res chain seq x y z
N LEU A 1 -15.77 21.92 -4.33
CA LEU A 1 -15.44 21.48 -2.95
C LEU A 1 -14.06 20.85 -2.97
N SER A 2 -13.25 21.07 -1.94
CA SER A 2 -11.86 20.59 -1.85
C SER A 2 -11.62 19.93 -0.50
N CYS A 3 -10.91 18.81 -0.47
CA CYS A 3 -10.54 18.11 0.75
C CYS A 3 -9.24 18.67 1.32
N THR A 4 -9.21 18.89 2.63
CA THR A 4 -8.01 19.35 3.32
C THR A 4 -7.19 18.15 3.79
N VAL A 5 -5.91 18.14 3.42
CA VAL A 5 -4.91 17.20 3.94
C VAL A 5 -4.47 17.70 5.31
N GLY A 6 -4.89 17.00 6.36
CA GLY A 6 -4.54 17.34 7.74
C GLY A 6 -3.16 16.87 8.15
N ALA A 7 -3.00 16.63 9.46
CA ALA A 7 -1.82 15.96 9.99
C ALA A 7 -1.84 14.49 9.60
N LEU A 8 -0.81 14.06 8.87
CA LEU A 8 -0.60 12.65 8.53
C LEU A 8 0.04 11.92 9.72
N PRO A 9 -0.28 10.62 9.93
CA PRO A 9 0.38 9.81 10.93
C PRO A 9 1.87 9.62 10.64
N THR A 10 2.64 9.26 11.69
CA THR A 10 4.10 9.16 11.63
C THR A 10 4.56 8.22 10.52
N GLY A 11 5.46 8.72 9.66
CA GLY A 11 6.03 7.96 8.55
C GLY A 11 5.14 7.90 7.30
N LEU A 12 3.93 8.47 7.31
CA LEU A 12 3.09 8.49 6.12
C LEU A 12 3.50 9.63 5.18
N LYS A 13 3.79 9.31 3.93
CA LYS A 13 4.23 10.26 2.90
C LYS A 13 3.29 10.17 1.70
N ILE A 14 3.06 11.28 1.01
CA ILE A 14 2.29 11.29 -0.24
C ILE A 14 3.25 10.84 -1.36
N SER A 15 2.81 9.94 -2.22
CA SER A 15 3.64 9.35 -3.29
C SER A 15 3.92 10.33 -4.45
N GLY A 16 3.39 11.55 -4.38
CA GLY A 16 3.57 12.63 -5.34
C GLY A 16 3.70 13.97 -4.62
N ASP A 17 3.53 15.06 -5.36
CA ASP A 17 3.67 16.40 -4.81
C ASP A 17 2.59 16.71 -3.79
N ARG A 18 2.99 17.42 -2.73
CA ARG A 18 2.05 17.88 -1.72
C ARG A 18 1.14 18.95 -2.35
N PRO A 19 -0.19 18.80 -2.29
CA PRO A 19 -1.11 19.76 -2.88
C PRO A 19 -0.88 21.17 -2.32
N ALA A 20 -1.03 22.18 -3.17
CA ALA A 20 -0.92 23.58 -2.76
C ALA A 20 -1.91 23.85 -1.61
N ASN A 21 -1.41 24.46 -0.53
CA ASN A 21 -2.20 24.77 0.67
C ASN A 21 -2.88 23.54 1.32
N ASN A 22 -2.38 22.33 1.08
CA ASN A 22 -2.99 21.08 1.54
C ASN A 22 -4.44 20.87 1.03
N GLN A 23 -4.84 21.48 -0.09
CA GLN A 23 -6.20 21.35 -0.64
C GLN A 23 -6.22 20.51 -1.91
N VAL A 24 -7.05 19.48 -1.93
CA VAL A 24 -7.24 18.59 -3.08
C VAL A 24 -8.62 18.83 -3.69
N PRO A 25 -8.74 19.06 -5.01
CA PRO A 25 -10.05 19.24 -5.63
C PRO A 25 -10.87 17.95 -5.58
N GLY A 26 -12.19 18.09 -5.40
CA GLY A 26 -13.10 16.94 -5.45
C GLY A 26 -13.04 16.22 -6.80
N GLY A 27 -12.87 14.90 -6.77
CA GLY A 27 -12.65 14.02 -7.92
C GLY A 27 -11.18 13.59 -8.10
N HIS A 28 -10.25 14.14 -7.31
CA HIS A 28 -8.84 13.74 -7.36
C HIS A 28 -8.49 12.66 -6.32
N ILE A 29 -7.47 11.87 -6.62
CA ILE A 29 -6.98 10.78 -5.77
C ILE A 29 -5.60 11.14 -5.23
N LEU A 30 -5.42 10.98 -3.91
CA LEU A 30 -4.11 11.03 -3.26
C LEU A 30 -3.55 9.63 -3.05
N ARG A 31 -2.29 9.46 -3.44
CA ARG A 31 -1.51 8.25 -3.18
C ARG A 31 -0.63 8.44 -1.96
N PHE A 32 -0.59 7.45 -1.09
CA PHE A 32 0.24 7.42 0.10
C PHE A 32 1.26 6.28 0.02
N HIS A 33 2.39 6.47 0.69
CA HIS A 33 3.48 5.53 0.77
C HIS A 33 4.17 5.64 2.13
N CYS A 34 4.77 4.54 2.57
CA CYS A 34 5.52 4.45 3.81
C CYS A 34 7.02 4.30 3.50
N PRO A 35 7.93 4.79 4.35
CA PRO A 35 9.36 4.61 4.16
C PRO A 35 9.75 3.13 4.10
N ASP A 36 10.91 2.87 3.52
CA ASP A 36 11.49 1.53 3.42
C ASP A 36 11.47 0.82 4.78
N LYS A 37 11.10 -0.47 4.78
CA LYS A 37 10.81 -1.32 5.97
C LYS A 37 9.45 -1.10 6.65
N TYR A 38 8.64 -0.13 6.22
CA TYR A 38 7.27 0.05 6.71
C TYR A 38 6.26 -0.26 5.63
N HIS A 39 5.14 -0.81 6.05
CA HIS A 39 4.03 -1.14 5.17
C HIS A 39 2.81 -0.29 5.48
N LEU A 40 2.12 0.06 4.42
CA LEU A 40 0.94 0.89 4.48
C LEU A 40 -0.26 0.04 4.88
N ARG A 41 -0.81 0.33 6.06
CA ARG A 41 -2.02 -0.31 6.59
C ARG A 41 -3.22 0.58 6.30
N GLY A 42 -4.09 0.10 5.41
CA GLY A 42 -5.31 0.78 4.97
C GLY A 42 -5.27 1.09 3.47
N ALA A 43 -6.03 2.10 3.06
CA ALA A 43 -6.09 2.51 1.66
C ALA A 43 -4.82 3.23 1.23
N LYS A 44 -4.06 2.65 0.28
CA LYS A 44 -2.91 3.32 -0.37
C LYS A 44 -3.31 4.55 -1.17
N GLU A 45 -4.57 4.62 -1.57
CA GLU A 45 -5.12 5.60 -2.49
C GLU A 45 -6.46 6.08 -1.94
N ILE A 46 -6.59 7.37 -1.68
CA ILE A 46 -7.82 7.97 -1.15
C ILE A 46 -8.32 9.02 -2.12
N GLU A 47 -9.58 8.87 -2.51
CA GLU A 47 -10.28 9.82 -3.36
C GLU A 47 -10.86 10.97 -2.51
N CYS A 48 -10.64 12.21 -2.94
CA CYS A 48 -11.38 13.35 -2.44
C CYS A 48 -12.75 13.38 -3.11
N LEU A 49 -13.82 13.16 -2.35
CA LEU A 49 -15.17 13.22 -2.87
C LEU A 49 -15.53 14.67 -3.24
N GLN A 50 -16.42 14.82 -4.23
CA GLN A 50 -16.98 16.13 -4.59
C GLN A 50 -17.81 16.77 -3.48
N THR A 51 -18.05 16.05 -2.37
CA THR A 51 -18.63 16.58 -1.12
C THR A 51 -17.61 17.30 -0.24
N GLY A 52 -16.31 17.30 -0.59
CA GLY A 52 -15.23 17.88 0.22
C GLY A 52 -14.77 16.97 1.38
N LYS A 53 -15.14 15.69 1.34
CA LYS A 53 -14.72 14.66 2.31
C LYS A 53 -13.85 13.62 1.65
N TRP A 54 -12.90 13.09 2.41
CA TRP A 54 -12.12 11.94 1.98
C TRP A 54 -13.02 10.69 1.93
N LYS A 55 -12.91 9.90 0.86
CA LYS A 55 -13.66 8.66 0.68
C LYS A 55 -13.33 7.63 1.76
N GLU A 56 -12.07 7.63 2.20
CA GLU A 56 -11.54 6.75 3.24
C GLU A 56 -10.64 7.54 4.20
N PRO A 57 -10.44 7.06 5.44
CA PRO A 57 -9.49 7.66 6.38
C PRO A 57 -8.04 7.46 5.93
N PHE A 58 -7.14 8.37 6.34
CA PHE A 58 -5.71 8.26 6.02
C PHE A 58 -5.12 6.95 6.55
N PRO A 59 -4.33 6.22 5.74
CA PRO A 59 -3.70 4.98 6.17
C PRO A 59 -2.60 5.26 7.20
N THR A 60 -2.10 4.19 7.81
CA THR A 60 -1.02 4.26 8.80
C THR A 60 0.17 3.43 8.35
N CYS A 61 1.37 3.85 8.69
CA CYS A 61 2.56 3.05 8.45
C CYS A 61 2.81 2.13 9.64
N SER A 62 2.83 0.82 9.40
CA SER A 62 3.20 -0.18 10.39
C SER A 62 4.44 -0.91 9.93
N ASN A 63 5.40 -1.12 10.83
CA ASN A 63 6.52 -2.01 10.56
C ASN A 63 5.95 -3.43 10.42
N GLN A 64 6.20 -4.10 9.28
CA GLN A 64 5.77 -5.49 9.15
C GLN A 64 6.67 -6.37 10.02
N SER A 65 6.23 -6.59 11.26
CA SER A 65 6.53 -7.83 11.97
C SER A 65 5.52 -8.94 11.62
N GLY A 66 4.71 -8.75 10.58
CA GLY A 66 3.61 -9.66 10.26
C GLY A 66 3.29 -9.68 8.79
N CYS A 67 4.05 -10.45 8.01
CA CYS A 67 3.37 -11.36 7.10
C CYS A 67 2.42 -12.21 7.98
N GLY A 68 1.13 -11.85 8.03
CA GLY A 68 0.13 -12.89 8.24
C GLY A 68 0.37 -13.89 7.13
N ARG A 69 0.56 -15.18 7.46
CA ARG A 69 0.76 -16.23 6.46
C ARG A 69 -0.23 -15.98 5.32
N PRO A 70 0.20 -15.95 4.04
CA PRO A 70 -0.77 -15.96 2.95
C PRO A 70 -1.76 -17.08 3.26
N PRO A 71 -3.09 -16.87 3.06
CA PRO A 71 -4.04 -17.94 3.30
C PRO A 71 -3.52 -19.18 2.56
N SER A 72 -3.40 -20.30 3.26
CA SER A 72 -3.13 -21.58 2.62
C SER A 72 -4.18 -21.74 1.54
N LEU A 73 -3.79 -21.55 0.28
CA LEU A 73 -4.59 -21.97 -0.86
C LEU A 73 -4.66 -23.48 -0.73
N THR A 74 -5.78 -23.99 -0.26
CA THR A 74 -6.12 -25.42 -0.35
C THR A 74 -6.10 -25.75 -1.84
N ASP A 75 -5.23 -26.70 -2.23
CA ASP A 75 -4.94 -27.17 -3.59
C ASP A 75 -4.12 -26.23 -4.51
N GLY A 76 -3.12 -25.56 -3.95
CA GLY A 76 -1.96 -25.08 -4.71
C GLY A 76 -0.80 -26.06 -4.55
N ASP A 77 -0.67 -27.03 -5.46
CA ASP A 77 0.46 -27.95 -5.51
C ASP A 77 1.76 -27.16 -5.75
N THR A 78 2.47 -26.84 -4.66
CA THR A 78 3.86 -26.41 -4.75
C THR A 78 4.65 -27.68 -4.90
N VAL A 79 4.73 -28.16 -6.15
CA VAL A 79 5.78 -29.06 -6.58
C VAL A 79 7.11 -28.40 -6.20
N GLY A 80 7.61 -28.77 -5.03
CA GLY A 80 9.02 -28.68 -4.72
C GLY A 80 9.71 -29.59 -5.71
N PHE A 81 10.19 -29.02 -6.80
CA PHE A 81 11.16 -29.67 -7.66
C PHE A 81 12.54 -29.30 -7.11
N PRO A 82 13.20 -30.13 -6.28
CA PRO A 82 14.63 -30.23 -6.45
C PRO A 82 14.81 -30.84 -7.85
N GLU A 83 15.21 -30.03 -8.82
CA GLU A 83 15.75 -30.57 -10.07
C GLU A 83 16.90 -31.51 -9.68
N PRO A 84 16.85 -32.80 -10.01
CA PRO A 84 18.04 -33.63 -9.91
C PRO A 84 19.06 -33.08 -10.94
N PRO A 85 20.34 -32.87 -10.56
CA PRO A 85 21.35 -32.54 -11.55
C PRO A 85 21.46 -33.70 -12.54
N TYR A 86 21.48 -33.39 -13.83
CA TYR A 86 21.77 -34.36 -14.88
C TYR A 86 23.24 -34.80 -14.74
N GLU A 87 23.48 -36.11 -14.71
CA GLU A 87 24.83 -36.67 -14.87
C GLU A 87 25.04 -36.99 -16.36
N GLU A 88 25.96 -36.27 -17.02
CA GLU A 88 26.41 -36.61 -18.37
C GLU A 88 27.24 -37.90 -18.33
N GLY A 89 26.77 -38.94 -19.02
CA GLY A 89 27.53 -40.17 -19.25
C GLY A 89 28.58 -40.00 -20.34
N TYR A 90 29.76 -40.59 -20.11
CA TYR A 90 30.82 -40.82 -21.10
C TYR A 90 30.77 -42.26 -21.60
#